data_AF-A0A820RF25-F1
#
_entry.id   AF-A0A820RF25-F1
#
_cell.length_a   1.000
_cell.length_b   1.000
_cell.length_c   1.000
_cell.angle_alpha   90.00
_cell.angle_beta   90.00
_cell.angle_gamma   90.00
#
_symmetry.space_group_name_H-M   'P 1'
#
loop_
_entity.id
_entity.type
_entity.pdbx_description
1 polymer ?
#
loop_
_entity_poly.entity_id
_entity_poly.type
_entity_poly.pdbx_seq_one_letter_code
_entity_poly.pdbx_strand_id
1 'polypeptide(L)'
;MWLGTDDGIILIFQCTETMKTVARKSRIVKQLGSPIHSILYTDNKVFVALSHGELCVFRRDLSGRWDLDCPTIRSIEEDYIRHG
;
A
#
# COMPACT_ATOMS: atom_id res chain seq x y z
N MET A 1 -1.00 -6.32 8.09
CA MET A 1 -1.44 -7.05 6.87
C MET A 1 -2.00 -6.02 5.90
N TRP A 2 -1.75 -6.21 4.61
CA TRP A 2 -2.21 -5.32 3.54
C TRP A 2 -3.05 -6.16 2.57
N LEU A 3 -4.22 -5.64 2.19
CA LEU A 3 -5.13 -6.30 1.26
C LEU A 3 -5.60 -5.27 0.25
N GLY A 4 -5.44 -5.57 -1.03
CA GLY A 4 -5.95 -4.76 -2.13
C GLY A 4 -7.22 -5.37 -2.73
N THR A 5 -8.06 -4.52 -3.29
CA THR A 5 -9.29 -4.90 -3.98
C THR A 5 -9.25 -4.47 -5.45
N ASP A 6 -10.18 -5.02 -6.23
CA ASP A 6 -10.39 -4.75 -7.65
C ASP A 6 -11.05 -3.39 -7.92
N ASP A 7 -11.68 -2.77 -6.93
CA ASP A 7 -12.21 -1.39 -7.00
C ASP A 7 -11.21 -0.32 -6.50
N GLY A 8 -9.96 -0.73 -6.21
CA GLY A 8 -8.86 0.17 -5.88
C GLY A 8 -8.80 0.61 -4.41
N ILE A 9 -9.42 -0.14 -3.51
CA ILE A 9 -9.35 0.05 -2.08
C ILE A 9 -8.17 -0.74 -1.50
N ILE A 10 -7.38 -0.09 -0.64
CA ILE A 10 -6.38 -0.75 0.19
C ILE A 10 -6.80 -0.78 1.66
N LEU A 11 -6.79 -1.99 2.23
CA LEU A 11 -7.13 -2.28 3.61
C LEU A 11 -5.87 -2.63 4.39
N ILE A 12 -5.63 -1.92 5.48
CA ILE A 12 -4.41 -2.04 6.29
C ILE A 12 -4.82 -2.45 7.69
N PHE A 13 -4.42 -3.66 8.08
CA PHE A 13 -4.70 -4.22 9.40
C PHE A 13 -3.45 -4.18 10.26
N GLN A 14 -3.50 -3.45 11.38
CA GLN A 14 -2.46 -3.45 12.39
C GLN A 14 -2.62 -4.67 13.29
N CYS A 15 -1.59 -5.52 13.38
CA CYS A 15 -1.60 -6.67 14.27
C CYS A 15 -1.06 -6.23 15.62
N THR A 16 -1.93 -5.78 16.51
CA THR A 16 -1.58 -5.36 17.87
C THR A 16 -2.05 -6.33 18.95
N GLU A 17 -2.96 -7.27 18.64
CA GLU A 17 -3.41 -8.35 19.55
C GLU A 17 -4.17 -9.46 18.77
N THR A 18 -4.43 -10.61 19.42
CA THR A 18 -4.95 -11.87 18.82
C THR A 18 -6.11 -11.72 17.81
N MET A 19 -6.03 -12.49 16.71
CA MET A 19 -6.89 -12.39 15.51
C MET A 19 -8.41 -12.49 15.75
N LYS A 20 -8.86 -13.00 16.90
CA LYS A 20 -10.29 -13.31 17.15
C LYS A 20 -11.14 -12.10 17.56
N THR A 21 -10.53 -10.98 18.01
CA THR A 21 -11.29 -9.80 18.52
C THR A 21 -10.95 -8.49 17.77
N VAL A 22 -9.81 -8.43 17.07
CA VAL A 22 -9.21 -7.16 16.57
C VAL A 22 -9.52 -6.86 15.09
N ALA A 23 -9.92 -7.85 14.29
CA ALA A 23 -10.12 -7.69 12.83
C ALA A 23 -11.15 -6.61 12.43
N ARG A 24 -12.04 -6.22 13.34
CA ARG A 24 -13.06 -5.18 13.11
C ARG A 24 -12.69 -3.79 13.60
N LYS A 25 -11.65 -3.60 14.43
CA LYS A 25 -11.42 -2.33 15.15
C LYS A 25 -10.19 -1.52 14.71
N SER A 26 -9.18 -2.13 14.08
CA SER A 26 -7.95 -1.42 13.66
C SER A 26 -7.61 -1.60 12.18
N ARG A 27 -8.63 -1.51 11.31
CA ARG A 27 -8.42 -1.46 9.86
C ARG A 27 -8.45 -0.02 9.37
N ILE A 28 -7.44 0.37 8.61
CA ILE A 28 -7.40 1.64 7.88
C ILE A 28 -7.80 1.33 6.44
N VAL A 29 -8.64 2.17 5.84
CA VAL A 29 -9.17 2.02 4.49
C VAL A 29 -8.73 3.23 3.68
N LYS A 30 -8.10 3.04 2.52
CA LYS A 30 -7.70 4.12 1.61
C LYS A 30 -8.10 3.79 0.17
N GLN A 31 -8.57 4.80 -0.57
CA GLN A 31 -8.88 4.67 -1.98
C GLN A 31 -7.68 5.12 -2.82
N LEU A 32 -7.26 4.27 -3.75
CA LEU A 32 -6.12 4.51 -4.65
C LEU A 32 -6.56 4.77 -6.10
N GLY A 33 -7.86 4.73 -6.40
CA GLY A 33 -8.42 5.21 -7.67
C GLY A 33 -8.43 4.20 -8.82
N SER A 34 -7.83 3.02 -8.67
CA SER A 34 -7.83 1.96 -9.70
C SER A 34 -7.48 0.59 -9.09
N PRO A 35 -7.91 -0.52 -9.73
CA PRO A 35 -7.67 -1.88 -9.24
C PRO A 35 -6.23 -2.15 -8.83
N ILE A 36 -6.05 -2.84 -7.69
CA ILE A 36 -4.72 -3.21 -7.20
C ILE A 36 -4.32 -4.54 -7.84
N HIS A 37 -3.25 -4.53 -8.64
CA HIS A 37 -2.73 -5.71 -9.32
C HIS A 37 -1.77 -6.52 -8.44
N SER A 38 -0.92 -5.85 -7.68
CA SER A 38 0.08 -6.52 -6.85
C SER A 38 0.52 -5.66 -5.67
N ILE A 39 0.99 -6.33 -4.61
CA ILE A 39 1.52 -5.69 -3.41
C ILE A 39 2.85 -6.35 -3.06
N LEU A 40 3.89 -5.56 -2.88
CA LEU A 40 5.24 -6.03 -2.52
C LEU A 40 5.74 -5.28 -1.28
N TYR A 41 6.34 -6.01 -0.34
CA TYR A 41 7.02 -5.42 0.81
C TYR A 41 8.54 -5.66 0.72
N THR A 42 9.31 -4.57 0.76
CA THR A 42 10.78 -4.62 0.87
C THR A 42 11.30 -3.29 1.41
N ASP A 43 12.46 -3.30 2.08
CA ASP A 43 13.15 -2.09 2.57
C ASP A 43 12.23 -1.08 3.29
N ASN A 44 11.45 -1.57 4.25
CA ASN A 44 10.47 -0.77 5.01
C ASN A 44 9.47 0.01 4.13
N LYS A 45 9.17 -0.50 2.93
CA LYS A 45 8.22 0.06 1.99
C LYS A 45 7.21 -0.98 1.56
N VAL A 46 5.98 -0.55 1.35
CA VAL A 46 4.95 -1.32 0.66
C VAL A 46 4.69 -0.65 -0.67
N PHE A 47 4.94 -1.38 -1.75
CA PHE A 47 4.67 -0.98 -3.12
C PHE A 47 3.34 -1.59 -3.55
N VAL A 48 2.48 -0.77 -4.11
CA VAL A 48 1.15 -1.17 -4.58
C VAL A 48 1.05 -0.79 -6.05
N ALA A 49 1.03 -1.80 -6.92
CA ALA A 49 0.88 -1.58 -8.35
C ALA A 49 -0.60 -1.48 -8.70
N LEU A 50 -0.97 -0.37 -9.35
CA LEU A 50 -2.32 -0.10 -9.81
C LEU A 50 -2.45 -0.47 -11.29
N SER A 51 -3.66 -0.83 -11.71
CA SER A 51 -3.93 -1.33 -13.06
C SER A 51 -3.62 -0.32 -14.17
N HIS A 52 -3.54 0.97 -13.83
CA HIS A 52 -3.30 2.07 -14.77
C HIS A 52 -1.83 2.50 -14.85
N GLY A 53 -0.90 1.69 -14.33
CA GLY A 53 0.53 1.92 -14.51
C GLY A 53 1.21 2.77 -13.41
N GLU A 54 0.50 3.13 -12.35
CA GLU A 54 1.09 3.80 -11.18
C GLU A 54 1.48 2.83 -10.07
N LEU A 55 2.52 3.21 -9.34
CA LEU A 55 2.96 2.62 -8.09
C LEU A 55 2.69 3.60 -6.93
N CYS A 56 1.90 3.14 -5.98
CA CYS A 56 1.72 3.83 -4.70
C CYS A 56 2.65 3.19 -3.65
N VAL A 57 3.53 4.00 -3.05
CA VAL A 57 4.58 3.53 -2.13
C VAL A 57 4.37 4.11 -0.74
N PHE A 58 4.05 3.24 0.21
CA PHE A 58 3.94 3.56 1.63
C PHE A 58 5.25 3.27 2.34
N ARG A 59 5.69 4.18 3.21
CA ARG A 59 6.97 4.05 3.94
C ARG A 59 6.70 3.79 5.42
N ARG A 60 7.54 2.97 6.03
CA ARG A 60 7.59 2.77 7.48
C ARG A 60 8.77 3.52 8.06
N ASP A 61 8.54 4.33 9.08
CA ASP A 61 9.60 5.02 9.81
C ASP A 61 10.39 4.05 10.71
N LEU A 62 11.49 4.54 11.30
CA LEU A 62 12.32 3.76 12.22
C LEU A 62 11.60 3.35 13.51
N SER A 63 10.49 4.01 13.85
CA SER A 63 9.64 3.65 14.99
C SER A 63 8.61 2.57 14.65
N GLY A 64 8.60 2.08 13.41
CA GLY A 64 7.68 1.05 12.94
C GLY A 64 6.31 1.59 12.52
N ARG A 65 6.12 2.90 12.43
CA ARG A 65 4.86 3.53 12.02
C ARG A 65 4.82 3.72 10.51
N TRP A 66 3.69 3.41 9.90
CA TRP A 66 3.47 3.63 8.48
C TRP A 66 3.02 5.07 8.24
N ASP A 67 3.67 5.75 7.28
CA ASP A 67 3.15 6.98 6.70
C ASP A 67 2.10 6.60 5.65
N LEU A 68 0.83 6.71 6.04
CA LEU A 68 -0.30 6.32 5.20
C LEU A 68 -0.94 7.52 4.51
N ASP A 69 -0.65 8.74 4.95
CA ASP A 69 -1.29 9.96 4.48
C ASP A 69 -0.52 10.62 3.34
N CYS A 70 0.80 10.37 3.26
CA CYS A 70 1.67 10.90 2.22
C CYS A 70 2.38 9.79 1.43
N PRO A 71 1.66 8.87 0.75
CA PRO A 71 2.32 7.88 -0.09
C PRO A 71 3.04 8.56 -1.26
N THR A 72 4.17 7.98 -1.67
CA THR A 72 4.87 8.41 -2.88
C THR A 72 4.22 7.74 -4.09
N ILE A 73 3.78 8.53 -5.07
CA ILE A 73 3.24 8.02 -6.34
C ILE A 73 4.33 8.07 -7.42
N ARG A 74 4.43 7.02 -8.23
CA ARG A 74 5.36 6.91 -9.37
C ARG A 74 4.66 6.29 -10.58
N SER A 75 4.93 6.81 -11.77
CA SER A 75 4.48 6.20 -13.03
C SER A 75 5.55 5.22 -13.54
N ILE A 76 5.14 3.97 -13.82
CA ILE A 76 6.06 2.93 -14.31
C ILE A 76 6.58 3.28 -15.72
N GLU A 77 5.74 3.88 -16.57
CA GLU A 77 6.11 4.23 -17.95
C GLU A 77 7.20 5.32 -17.98
N GLU A 78 7.07 6.35 -17.14
CA GLU A 78 8.04 7.44 -17.08
C GLU A 78 9.40 6.99 -16.52
N ASP A 79 9.39 6.08 -15.53
CA ASP A 79 10.62 5.56 -14.94
C ASP A 79 11.37 4.63 -15.90
N TYR A 80 10.68 3.87 -16.76
CA TYR A 80 11.31 3.08 -17.83
C TYR A 80 12.06 3.97 -18.83
N ILE A 81 11.42 5.07 -19.28
CA ILE A 81 12.04 6.00 -20.25
C ILE A 81 13.29 6.69 -19.69
N ARG A 82 13.34 6.96 -18.37
CA ARG A 82 14.47 7.67 -17.75
C ARG A 82 15.70 6.80 -17.48
N HIS A 83 15.52 5.48 -17.41
CA HIS A 83 16.56 4.56 -16.93
C HIS A 83 16.88 3.39 -17.89
N GLY A 84 16.19 3.30 -19.03
CA GLY A 84 16.50 2.36 -20.12
C GLY A 84 17.28 3.03 -21.24
#